data_AF-A0A435TRL9-F1
#
_entry.id   AF-A0A435TRL9-F1
#
_cell.length_a   1.000
_cell.length_b   1.000
_cell.length_c   1.000
_cell.angle_alpha   90.00
_cell.angle_beta   90.00
_cell.angle_gamma   90.00
#
_symmetry.space_group_name_H-M   'P 1'
#
loop_
_entity.id
_entity.type
_entity.pdbx_description
1 polymer ?
#
loop_
_entity_poly.entity_id
_entity_poly.type
_entity_poly.pdbx_seq_one_letter_code
_entity_poly.pdbx_strand_id
1 'polypeptide(L)'
;MAKGLSEWDKVYAVFSHPRCADCHVADDRPRWSGAHYRGTRVHAFNVQRGADGSGFGNPGLRCTTCHFSSNSKALHGPPGAENWHLAPAEMAWFGKSSAEICAQIKDPLRNGNRSLKDIALHVRDDRLVAWGWAPGPDREPAPGSAEATYQAIEDWAAAGASCPPGQ
;
A
#
# COMPACT_ATOMS: atom_id res chain seq x y z
N MET A 1 -7.23 -20.73 -14.19
CA MET A 1 -7.32 -20.72 -12.70
C MET A 1 -5.95 -20.76 -12.05
N ALA A 2 -5.13 -21.83 -12.18
CA ALA A 2 -3.81 -21.91 -11.52
C ALA A 2 -2.86 -20.74 -11.86
N LYS A 3 -2.73 -20.38 -13.15
CA LYS A 3 -1.94 -19.20 -13.57
C LYS A 3 -2.45 -17.89 -12.96
N GLY A 4 -3.77 -17.73 -12.83
CA GLY A 4 -4.34 -16.52 -12.22
C GLY A 4 -4.00 -16.41 -10.73
N LEU A 5 -4.03 -17.53 -9.99
CA LEU A 5 -3.67 -17.54 -8.58
C LEU A 5 -2.17 -17.25 -8.37
N SER A 6 -1.29 -17.76 -9.23
CA SER A 6 0.14 -17.43 -9.13
C SER A 6 0.45 -15.96 -9.42
N GLU A 7 -0.31 -15.30 -10.28
CA GLU A 7 -0.19 -13.85 -10.48
C GLU A 7 -0.74 -13.08 -9.28
N TRP A 8 -1.87 -13.52 -8.71
CA TRP A 8 -2.38 -12.96 -7.46
C TRP A 8 -1.38 -13.07 -6.31
N ASP A 9 -0.65 -14.19 -6.17
CA ASP A 9 0.35 -14.34 -5.12
C ASP A 9 1.45 -13.27 -5.20
N LYS A 10 1.85 -12.86 -6.42
CA LYS A 10 2.78 -11.74 -6.61
C LYS A 10 2.17 -10.42 -6.17
N VAL A 11 0.90 -10.17 -6.51
CA VAL A 11 0.16 -8.97 -6.10
C VAL A 11 0.03 -8.91 -4.57
N TYR A 12 -0.36 -10.02 -3.94
CA TYR A 12 -0.49 -10.11 -2.49
C TYR A 12 0.85 -9.91 -1.78
N ALA A 13 1.95 -10.46 -2.30
CA ALA A 13 3.28 -10.24 -1.73
C ALA A 13 3.65 -8.74 -1.68
N VAL A 14 3.19 -7.94 -2.65
CA VAL A 14 3.35 -6.47 -2.64
C VAL A 14 2.35 -5.81 -1.69
N PHE A 15 1.06 -6.13 -1.78
CA PHE A 15 0.03 -5.42 -1.00
C PHE A 15 0.12 -5.67 0.50
N SER A 16 0.59 -6.86 0.89
CA SER A 16 0.87 -7.21 2.28
C SER A 16 2.25 -6.73 2.78
N HIS A 17 3.11 -6.24 1.88
CA HIS A 17 4.43 -5.75 2.24
C HIS A 17 4.34 -4.46 3.09
N PRO A 18 5.25 -4.23 4.06
CA PRO A 18 5.30 -3.01 4.87
C PRO A 18 5.37 -1.69 4.09
N ARG A 19 5.73 -1.69 2.81
CA ARG A 19 5.70 -0.47 1.98
C ARG A 19 4.28 -0.08 1.56
N CYS A 20 3.34 -1.02 1.55
CA CYS A 20 1.95 -0.80 1.19
C CYS A 20 1.05 -0.92 2.43
N ALA A 21 1.12 -2.06 3.12
CA ALA A 21 0.25 -2.38 4.25
C ALA A 21 0.33 -1.36 5.39
N ASP A 22 1.51 -0.80 5.68
CA ASP A 22 1.69 0.16 6.78
C ASP A 22 0.88 1.47 6.58
N CYS A 23 0.48 1.78 5.34
CA CYS A 23 -0.38 2.92 5.02
C CYS A 23 -1.87 2.54 4.88
N HIS A 24 -2.14 1.26 4.63
CA HIS A 24 -3.47 0.69 4.45
C HIS A 24 -3.98 0.07 5.77
N VAL A 25 -4.29 0.93 6.74
CA VAL A 25 -4.67 0.53 8.11
C VAL A 25 -6.15 0.79 8.42
N ALA A 26 -6.76 -0.04 9.25
CA ALA A 26 -8.18 0.10 9.63
C ALA A 26 -8.42 1.09 10.78
N ASP A 27 -7.42 1.36 11.61
CA ASP A 27 -7.53 2.17 12.83
C ASP A 27 -6.96 3.58 12.68
N ASP A 28 -6.86 4.07 11.43
CA ASP A 28 -6.35 5.39 11.04
C ASP A 28 -4.90 5.69 11.39
N ARG A 29 -4.18 4.78 12.04
CA ARG A 29 -2.84 5.02 12.57
C ARG A 29 -1.80 4.26 11.73
N PRO A 30 -0.94 4.94 10.95
CA PRO A 30 0.01 4.23 10.10
C PRO A 30 1.00 3.44 10.93
N ARG A 31 1.56 2.38 10.34
CA ARG A 31 2.52 1.50 11.01
C ARG A 31 3.96 1.81 10.59
N TRP A 32 4.87 1.39 11.45
CA TRP A 32 6.26 1.15 11.13
C TRP A 32 6.52 -0.34 11.33
N SER A 33 6.72 -1.06 10.23
CA SER A 33 7.08 -2.48 10.22
C SER A 33 8.13 -2.80 9.14
N GLY A 34 8.52 -4.06 9.04
CA GLY A 34 9.57 -4.53 8.11
C GLY A 34 10.92 -4.80 8.76
N ALA A 35 11.91 -5.21 7.95
CA ALA A 35 13.17 -5.79 8.41
C ALA A 35 13.98 -4.94 9.40
N HIS A 36 13.88 -3.61 9.32
CA HIS A 36 14.61 -2.69 10.19
C HIS A 36 13.94 -2.45 11.55
N TYR A 37 12.72 -2.96 11.75
CA TYR A 37 11.98 -2.83 12.99
C TYR A 37 11.90 -4.18 13.71
N ARG A 38 12.02 -4.17 15.03
CA ARG A 38 11.90 -5.39 15.88
C ARG A 38 10.45 -5.86 16.04
N GLY A 39 9.61 -5.64 15.04
CA GLY A 39 8.16 -5.84 15.07
C GLY A 39 7.38 -4.57 14.71
N THR A 40 6.08 -4.76 14.47
CA THR A 40 5.15 -3.69 14.11
C THR A 40 4.97 -2.69 15.24
N ARG A 41 5.02 -1.40 14.90
CA ARG A 41 4.73 -0.29 15.81
C ARG A 41 3.79 0.69 15.15
N VAL A 42 3.04 1.45 15.94
CA VAL A 42 2.35 2.64 15.43
C VAL A 42 3.37 3.75 15.16
N HIS A 43 3.14 4.54 14.12
CA HIS A 43 3.92 5.74 13.83
C HIS A 43 4.06 6.64 15.08
N ALA A 44 5.29 6.97 15.47
CA ALA A 44 5.57 7.52 16.81
C ALA A 44 5.00 8.92 17.07
N PHE A 45 4.73 9.69 16.02
CA PHE A 45 4.25 11.08 16.12
C PHE A 45 2.72 11.21 16.28
N ASN A 46 2.03 10.10 16.60
CA ASN A 46 0.58 10.05 16.78
C ASN A 46 -0.25 10.67 15.64
N VAL A 47 0.31 10.64 14.43
CA VAL A 47 -0.40 11.04 13.21
C VAL A 47 -1.52 10.04 12.93
N GLN A 48 -2.63 10.54 12.41
CA GLN A 48 -3.79 9.75 12.03
C GLN A 48 -4.27 10.16 10.64
N ARG A 49 -5.06 9.33 9.97
CA ARG A 49 -5.70 9.61 8.67
C ARG A 49 -6.34 11.00 8.61
N GLY A 50 -7.00 11.41 9.70
CA GLY A 50 -7.78 12.64 9.80
C GLY A 50 -9.27 12.37 9.62
N ALA A 51 -10.10 13.10 10.38
CA ALA A 51 -11.55 12.96 10.36
C ALA A 51 -12.22 13.49 9.08
N ASP A 52 -11.46 14.19 8.23
CA ASP A 52 -11.90 14.68 6.92
C ASP A 52 -11.87 13.61 5.82
N GLY A 53 -11.40 12.39 6.14
CA GLY A 53 -11.27 11.29 5.18
C GLY A 53 -10.16 11.48 4.15
N SER A 54 -9.39 12.58 4.21
CA SER A 54 -8.42 12.96 3.19
C SER A 54 -7.12 12.15 3.26
N GLY A 55 -6.82 11.55 4.41
CA GLY A 55 -5.58 10.79 4.64
C GLY A 55 -4.34 11.64 4.92
N PHE A 56 -4.44 12.97 4.83
CA PHE A 56 -3.30 13.88 4.94
C PHE A 56 -2.87 14.21 6.37
N GLY A 57 -3.48 13.60 7.39
CA GLY A 57 -3.16 13.88 8.78
C GLY A 57 -4.31 14.52 9.56
N ASN A 58 -4.32 14.32 10.87
CA ASN A 58 -5.23 14.98 11.79
C ASN A 58 -4.92 16.48 11.92
N PRO A 59 -5.91 17.29 12.38
CA PRO A 59 -5.70 18.73 12.60
C PRO A 59 -4.45 19.00 13.44
N GLY A 60 -3.60 19.91 12.96
CA GLY A 60 -2.32 20.27 13.61
C GLY A 60 -1.15 19.32 13.37
N LEU A 61 -1.37 18.13 12.78
CA LEU A 61 -0.32 17.14 12.48
C LEU A 61 -0.49 16.57 11.06
N ARG A 62 -0.36 17.45 10.06
CA ARG A 62 -0.40 17.04 8.65
C ARG A 62 0.88 16.28 8.27
N CYS A 63 0.74 15.26 7.44
CA CYS A 63 1.86 14.43 7.00
C CYS A 63 2.96 15.25 6.32
N THR A 64 2.56 16.25 5.54
CA THR A 64 3.43 17.15 4.78
C THR A 64 4.30 18.07 5.64
N THR A 65 4.08 18.13 6.96
CA THR A 65 4.97 18.82 7.89
C THR A 65 6.35 18.13 7.97
N CYS A 66 6.40 16.81 7.80
CA CYS A 66 7.63 16.01 7.89
C CYS A 66 7.98 15.29 6.58
N HIS A 67 6.97 14.86 5.82
CA HIS A 67 7.14 14.15 4.56
C HIS A 67 7.18 15.16 3.40
N PHE A 68 8.36 15.35 2.84
CA PHE A 68 8.60 16.25 1.72
C PHE A 68 8.51 15.49 0.37
N SER A 69 8.87 16.17 -0.73
CA SER A 69 8.85 15.59 -2.08
C SER A 69 9.91 14.52 -2.34
N SER A 70 10.91 14.38 -1.46
CA SER A 70 12.01 13.43 -1.60
C SER A 70 12.33 12.73 -0.29
N ASN A 71 12.82 11.49 -0.40
CA ASN A 71 13.25 10.68 0.74
C ASN A 71 14.30 11.36 1.62
N SER A 72 14.13 11.25 2.93
CA SER A 72 15.24 11.45 3.86
C SER A 72 16.37 10.47 3.57
N LYS A 73 17.61 10.94 3.71
CA LYS A 73 18.82 10.12 3.59
C LYS A 73 19.07 9.23 4.82
N ALA A 74 18.35 9.44 5.91
CA ALA A 74 18.49 8.64 7.13
C ALA A 74 17.53 7.44 7.12
N LEU A 75 18.00 6.25 7.50
CA LEU A 75 17.24 4.99 7.50
C LEU A 75 15.82 5.13 8.12
N HIS A 76 15.70 5.80 9.26
CA HIS A 76 14.42 6.03 9.96
C HIS A 76 13.85 7.45 9.81
N GLY A 77 14.40 8.25 8.88
CA GLY A 77 13.85 9.56 8.54
C GLY A 77 12.54 9.45 7.74
N PRO A 78 11.79 10.54 7.57
CA PRO A 78 10.56 10.53 6.80
C PRO A 78 10.82 10.12 5.33
N PRO A 79 10.08 9.16 4.77
CA PRO A 79 10.01 9.00 3.32
C PRO A 79 9.40 10.22 2.65
N GLY A 80 9.62 10.36 1.35
CA GLY A 80 9.11 11.51 0.61
C GLY A 80 8.60 11.16 -0.77
N ALA A 81 7.45 11.75 -1.08
CA ALA A 81 6.79 11.81 -2.37
C ALA A 81 5.83 13.01 -2.34
N GLU A 82 5.42 13.48 -3.52
CA GLU A 82 4.35 14.49 -3.59
C GLU A 82 3.05 13.95 -2.98
N ASN A 83 2.28 14.83 -2.33
CA ASN A 83 0.99 14.52 -1.73
C ASN A 83 1.01 13.36 -0.72
N TRP A 84 1.99 13.27 0.18
CA TRP A 84 2.05 12.18 1.17
C TRP A 84 0.78 12.08 2.04
N HIS A 85 0.02 10.99 1.90
CA HIS A 85 -1.24 10.72 2.61
C HIS A 85 -1.49 9.21 2.76
N LEU A 86 -2.40 8.84 3.65
CA LEU A 86 -2.85 7.45 3.85
C LEU A 86 -3.98 7.08 2.88
N ALA A 87 -3.97 5.85 2.40
CA ALA A 87 -5.04 5.28 1.59
C ALA A 87 -6.34 5.13 2.38
N PRO A 88 -7.54 5.38 1.79
CA PRO A 88 -8.83 5.35 2.49
C PRO A 88 -9.06 4.17 3.44
N ALA A 89 -9.85 4.37 4.50
CA ALA A 89 -10.07 3.36 5.54
C ALA A 89 -10.69 2.06 5.00
N GLU A 90 -11.54 2.19 3.98
CA GLU A 90 -12.19 1.09 3.27
C GLU A 90 -11.19 0.22 2.50
N MET A 91 -9.96 0.71 2.28
CA MET A 91 -8.84 0.00 1.64
C MET A 91 -7.85 -0.59 2.67
N ALA A 92 -8.25 -0.80 3.93
CA ALA A 92 -7.34 -1.41 4.91
C ALA A 92 -6.87 -2.80 4.49
N TRP A 93 -5.55 -3.02 4.45
CA TRP A 93 -4.86 -4.26 4.06
C TRP A 93 -3.97 -4.80 5.18
N PHE A 94 -3.54 -3.95 6.11
CA PHE A 94 -2.65 -4.34 7.20
C PHE A 94 -3.21 -5.52 7.98
N GLY A 95 -2.45 -6.63 8.01
CA GLY A 95 -2.81 -7.85 8.73
C GLY A 95 -3.90 -8.70 8.08
N LYS A 96 -4.42 -8.31 6.90
CA LYS A 96 -5.40 -9.11 6.16
C LYS A 96 -4.76 -10.26 5.41
N SER A 97 -5.51 -11.35 5.27
CA SER A 97 -5.11 -12.51 4.49
C SER A 97 -5.17 -12.25 2.99
N SER A 98 -4.54 -13.14 2.22
CA SER A 98 -4.54 -13.08 0.76
C SER A 98 -5.95 -13.12 0.16
N ALA A 99 -6.85 -13.93 0.72
CA ALA A 99 -8.23 -14.01 0.28
C ALA A 99 -9.02 -12.72 0.59
N GLU A 100 -8.79 -12.12 1.75
CA GLU A 100 -9.46 -10.89 2.15
C GLU A 100 -9.07 -9.69 1.27
N ILE A 101 -7.77 -9.50 1.03
CA ILE A 101 -7.30 -8.41 0.14
C ILE A 101 -7.81 -8.67 -1.28
N CYS A 102 -7.79 -9.92 -1.76
CA CYS A 102 -8.30 -10.25 -3.09
C CYS A 102 -9.77 -9.85 -3.27
N ALA A 103 -10.61 -10.24 -2.31
CA ALA A 103 -12.03 -9.91 -2.35
C ALA A 103 -12.26 -8.40 -2.28
N GLN A 104 -11.44 -7.67 -1.52
CA GLN A 104 -11.53 -6.22 -1.36
C GLN A 104 -11.14 -5.45 -2.63
N ILE A 105 -10.05 -5.84 -3.29
CA ILE A 105 -9.57 -5.18 -4.52
C ILE A 105 -10.58 -5.31 -5.66
N LYS A 106 -11.35 -6.39 -5.70
CA LYS A 106 -12.40 -6.62 -6.69
C LYS A 106 -13.71 -5.89 -6.42
N ASP A 107 -13.89 -5.33 -5.23
CA ASP A 107 -15.14 -4.74 -4.77
C ASP A 107 -15.10 -3.22 -4.96
N PRO A 108 -15.88 -2.64 -5.90
CA PRO A 108 -15.91 -1.21 -6.17
C PRO A 108 -16.23 -0.36 -4.92
N LEU A 109 -16.98 -0.90 -3.97
CA LEU A 109 -17.33 -0.20 -2.73
C LEU A 109 -16.16 -0.11 -1.75
N ARG A 110 -15.13 -0.94 -1.92
CA ARG A 110 -13.96 -1.03 -1.02
C ARG A 110 -12.63 -0.75 -1.71
N ASN A 111 -12.64 -0.40 -3.00
CA ASN A 111 -11.46 -0.07 -3.79
C ASN A 111 -11.48 1.35 -4.39
N GLY A 112 -12.39 2.21 -3.93
CA GLY A 112 -12.54 3.58 -4.44
C GLY A 112 -13.21 3.65 -5.80
N ASN A 113 -14.14 2.73 -6.09
CA ASN A 113 -14.87 2.62 -7.34
C ASN A 113 -13.97 2.47 -8.58
N ARG A 114 -12.85 1.75 -8.43
CA ARG A 114 -11.86 1.52 -9.48
C ARG A 114 -12.10 0.19 -10.17
N SER A 115 -11.89 0.15 -11.49
CA SER A 115 -11.75 -1.12 -12.20
C SER A 115 -10.39 -1.76 -11.88
N LEU A 116 -10.21 -3.06 -12.16
CA LEU A 116 -8.91 -3.71 -11.97
C LEU A 116 -7.80 -3.07 -12.83
N LYS A 117 -8.16 -2.58 -14.02
CA LYS A 117 -7.25 -1.84 -14.89
C LYS A 117 -6.83 -0.51 -14.26
N ASP A 118 -7.77 0.23 -13.67
CA ASP A 118 -7.45 1.49 -12.98
C ASP A 118 -6.56 1.24 -11.75
N ILE A 119 -6.77 0.12 -11.05
CA ILE A 119 -5.90 -0.31 -9.95
C ILE A 119 -4.50 -0.60 -10.46
N ALA A 120 -4.36 -1.37 -11.55
CA ALA A 120 -3.08 -1.67 -12.15
C ALA A 120 -2.33 -0.40 -12.56
N LEU A 121 -3.01 0.52 -13.25
CA LEU A 121 -2.43 1.80 -13.67
C LEU A 121 -2.03 2.65 -12.47
N HIS A 122 -2.86 2.72 -11.42
CA HIS A 122 -2.51 3.44 -10.20
C HIS A 122 -1.24 2.89 -9.55
N VAL A 123 -1.13 1.56 -9.44
CA VAL A 123 0.06 0.91 -8.87
C VAL A 123 1.33 1.24 -9.65
N ARG A 124 1.23 1.36 -10.98
CA ARG A 124 2.36 1.66 -11.86
C ARG A 124 2.75 3.14 -11.86
N ASP A 125 1.76 4.02 -11.97
CA ASP A 125 1.95 5.40 -12.41
C ASP A 125 1.86 6.44 -11.27
N ASP A 126 1.28 6.07 -10.12
CA ASP A 126 1.14 6.99 -8.98
C ASP A 126 2.50 7.20 -8.29
N ARG A 127 2.92 8.46 -8.19
CA ARG A 127 4.23 8.84 -7.63
C ARG A 127 4.37 8.55 -6.13
N LEU A 128 3.28 8.60 -5.38
CA LEU A 128 3.27 8.22 -3.97
C LEU A 128 3.43 6.71 -3.83
N VAL A 129 2.76 5.94 -4.68
CA VAL A 129 2.87 4.47 -4.68
C VAL A 129 4.26 4.02 -5.16
N ALA A 130 4.80 4.67 -6.21
CA ALA A 130 6.12 4.39 -6.78
C ALA A 130 7.26 4.46 -5.74
N TRP A 131 7.11 5.29 -4.70
CA TRP A 131 8.04 5.34 -3.57
C TRP A 131 8.31 3.96 -2.95
N GLY A 132 7.32 3.06 -2.95
CA GLY A 132 7.44 1.72 -2.38
C GLY A 132 8.59 0.89 -2.96
N TRP A 133 8.96 1.11 -4.22
CA TRP A 133 10.11 0.44 -4.87
C TRP A 133 11.39 1.29 -4.88
N ALA A 134 11.30 2.57 -4.51
CA ALA A 134 12.45 3.47 -4.38
C ALA A 134 12.45 4.17 -3.00
N PRO A 135 12.56 3.42 -1.89
CA PRO A 135 12.28 3.94 -0.55
C PRO A 135 13.36 4.88 0.01
N GLY A 136 14.49 5.02 -0.69
CA GLY A 136 15.69 5.71 -0.21
C GLY A 136 16.75 4.73 0.29
N PRO A 137 17.90 5.25 0.75
CA PRO A 137 19.04 4.42 1.15
C PRO A 137 18.69 3.52 2.34
N ASP A 138 19.32 2.34 2.35
CA ASP A 138 19.29 1.34 3.42
C ASP A 138 17.92 0.76 3.76
N ARG A 139 16.85 1.09 3.01
CA ARG A 139 15.50 0.57 3.21
C ARG A 139 15.17 -0.51 2.20
N GLU A 140 14.54 -1.58 2.68
CA GLU A 140 14.02 -2.65 1.83
C GLU A 140 12.89 -2.13 0.88
N PRO A 141 13.02 -2.31 -0.44
CA PRO A 141 11.96 -1.98 -1.40
C PRO A 141 10.84 -3.03 -1.35
N ALA A 142 9.66 -2.68 -1.87
CA ALA A 142 8.62 -3.65 -2.14
C ALA A 142 9.11 -4.74 -3.12
N PRO A 143 8.58 -5.98 -3.05
CA PRO A 143 8.94 -7.03 -3.98
C PRO A 143 8.75 -6.64 -5.44
N GLY A 144 9.70 -7.03 -6.30
CA GLY A 144 9.62 -6.80 -7.74
C GLY A 144 9.73 -5.32 -8.13
N SER A 145 8.81 -4.87 -8.98
CA SER A 145 8.72 -3.49 -9.48
C SER A 145 7.27 -3.07 -9.67
N ALA A 146 7.02 -1.77 -9.84
CA ALA A 146 5.71 -1.24 -10.18
C ALA A 146 5.19 -1.84 -11.50
N GLU A 147 6.06 -1.96 -12.51
CA GLU A 147 5.74 -2.59 -13.80
C GLU A 147 5.40 -4.08 -13.66
N ALA A 148 6.17 -4.82 -12.87
CA ALA A 148 5.91 -6.25 -12.65
C ALA A 148 4.59 -6.46 -11.89
N THR A 149 4.27 -5.59 -10.93
CA THR A 149 3.00 -5.61 -10.21
C THR A 149 1.83 -5.26 -11.13
N TYR A 150 1.99 -4.25 -11.99
CA TYR A 150 1.03 -3.91 -13.04
C TYR A 150 0.70 -5.11 -13.92
N GLN A 151 1.73 -5.76 -14.48
CA GLN A 151 1.54 -6.92 -15.33
C GLN A 151 0.87 -8.08 -14.60
N ALA A 152 1.23 -8.31 -13.32
CA ALA A 152 0.61 -9.35 -12.52
C ALA A 152 -0.89 -9.09 -12.28
N ILE A 153 -1.29 -7.82 -12.03
CA ILE A 153 -2.70 -7.45 -11.89
C ILE A 153 -3.45 -7.67 -13.21
N GLU A 154 -2.89 -7.24 -14.35
CA GLU A 154 -3.51 -7.41 -15.67
C GLU A 154 -3.67 -8.90 -16.03
N ASP A 155 -2.63 -9.72 -15.80
CA ASP A 155 -2.66 -11.15 -16.09
C ASP A 155 -3.64 -11.90 -15.18
N TRP A 156 -3.70 -11.53 -13.90
CA TRP A 156 -4.68 -12.06 -12.95
C TRP A 156 -6.11 -11.69 -13.37
N ALA A 157 -6.33 -10.43 -13.76
CA ALA A 157 -7.62 -9.95 -14.24
C ALA A 157 -8.06 -10.69 -15.52
N ALA A 158 -7.16 -10.85 -16.50
CA ALA A 158 -7.40 -11.59 -17.72
C ALA A 158 -7.69 -13.09 -17.46
N ALA A 159 -7.14 -13.64 -16.39
CA ALA A 159 -7.41 -15.00 -15.94
C ALA A 159 -8.72 -15.16 -15.12
N GLY A 160 -9.54 -14.11 -15.02
CA GLY A 160 -10.84 -14.10 -14.36
C GLY A 160 -10.82 -13.62 -12.90
N ALA A 161 -9.72 -12.99 -12.46
CA ALA A 161 -9.57 -12.38 -11.14
C ALA A 161 -10.01 -13.30 -9.97
N SER A 162 -9.67 -14.59 -10.05
CA SER A 162 -10.07 -15.55 -9.01
C SER A 162 -9.29 -15.30 -7.72
N CYS A 163 -9.97 -15.44 -6.58
CA CYS A 163 -9.34 -15.33 -5.26
C CYS A 163 -8.92 -16.71 -4.75
N PRO A 164 -7.85 -16.78 -3.94
CA PRO A 164 -7.50 -18.01 -3.24
C PRO A 164 -8.63 -18.39 -2.26
N PRO A 165 -8.73 -19.67 -1.85
CA PRO A 165 -9.66 -20.10 -0.82
C PRO A 165 -9.46 -19.28 0.47
N GLY A 166 -10.55 -18.96 1.16
CA GLY A 166 -10.48 -18.28 2.46
C GLY A 166 -9.72 -19.13 3.48
N GLN A 167 -8.75 -18.51 4.16
CA GLN A 167 -8.14 -19.00 5.38
C GLN A 167 -8.51 -18.03 6.51
#